data_AF-A0A258KN88-F1
#
_entry.id   AF-A0A258KN88-F1
#
_cell.length_a   1.000
_cell.length_b   1.000
_cell.length_c   1.000
_cell.angle_alpha   90.00
_cell.angle_beta   90.00
_cell.angle_gamma   90.00
#
_symmetry.space_group_name_H-M   'P 1'
#
loop_
_entity.id
_entity.type
_entity.pdbx_description
1 polymer ?
#
loop_
_entity_poly.entity_id
_entity_poly.type
_entity_poly.pdbx_seq_one_letter_code
_entity_poly.pdbx_strand_id
1 'polypeptide(L)'
;MADAALPKTSTAMPSASSLWAGILRGEMGLAVGVVGIIVLLILPVPPMLLDLLLAVSLTGSVLILMTAVLIKKPLEFTSFPTVLLVATLYRLGLNIASTRLILGHGHEGAHGAGAVIE
;
A
#
# COMPACT_ATOMS: atom_id res chain seq x y z
N MET A 1 38.89 -54.29 -16.05
CA MET A 1 39.36 -52.88 -16.15
C MET A 1 38.65 -52.25 -17.32
N ALA A 2 38.19 -51.00 -17.19
CA ALA A 2 37.39 -50.23 -18.15
C ALA A 2 35.85 -50.38 -18.02
N ASP A 3 35.30 -49.77 -16.97
CA ASP A 3 34.00 -49.10 -17.12
C ASP A 3 34.05 -47.78 -16.33
N ALA A 4 34.61 -46.76 -16.97
CA ALA A 4 34.70 -45.39 -16.47
C ALA A 4 33.79 -44.50 -17.33
N ALA A 5 32.49 -44.76 -17.29
CA ALA A 5 31.49 -43.96 -17.98
C ALA A 5 31.03 -42.79 -17.09
N LEU A 6 31.84 -41.74 -17.10
CA LEU A 6 31.51 -40.32 -17.01
C LEU A 6 30.32 -39.89 -16.11
N PRO A 7 30.56 -39.12 -15.02
CA PRO A 7 29.50 -38.31 -14.45
C PRO A 7 29.11 -37.23 -15.47
N LYS A 8 27.95 -37.40 -16.08
CA LYS A 8 27.23 -36.37 -16.83
C LYS A 8 26.83 -35.24 -15.88
N THR A 9 27.79 -34.37 -15.55
CA THR A 9 27.53 -33.07 -14.97
C THR A 9 26.85 -32.24 -16.05
N SER A 10 25.53 -32.39 -16.13
CA SER A 10 24.67 -31.44 -16.81
C SER A 10 24.83 -30.12 -16.06
N THR A 11 25.79 -29.31 -16.50
CA THR A 11 25.86 -27.88 -16.21
C THR A 11 24.61 -27.24 -16.82
N ALA A 12 23.50 -27.36 -16.10
CA ALA A 12 22.27 -26.68 -16.42
C ALA A 12 22.59 -25.19 -16.37
N MET A 13 22.59 -24.57 -17.55
CA MET A 13 22.62 -23.12 -17.67
C MET A 13 21.54 -22.56 -16.73
N PRO A 14 21.83 -21.52 -15.93
CA PRO A 14 20.80 -20.89 -15.11
C PRO A 14 19.74 -20.30 -16.04
N SER A 15 18.68 -21.08 -16.25
CA SER A 15 17.47 -20.67 -16.93
C SER A 15 16.92 -19.42 -16.25
N ALA A 16 16.29 -18.51 -17.01
CA ALA A 16 15.62 -17.34 -16.45
C ALA A 16 14.66 -17.72 -15.30
N SER A 17 14.09 -18.92 -15.33
CA SER A 17 13.27 -19.47 -14.24
C SER A 17 14.02 -19.75 -12.93
N SER A 18 15.33 -20.04 -12.97
CA SER A 18 16.18 -20.25 -11.79
C SER A 18 16.59 -18.93 -11.10
N LEU A 19 16.65 -17.83 -11.87
CA LEU A 19 16.81 -16.49 -11.33
C LEU A 19 15.53 -16.04 -10.61
N TRP A 20 14.36 -16.32 -11.20
CA TRP A 20 13.05 -16.09 -10.56
C TRP A 20 12.82 -16.97 -9.32
N ALA A 21 13.26 -18.22 -9.33
CA ALA A 21 13.21 -19.09 -8.15
C ALA A 21 14.13 -18.61 -7.01
N GLY A 22 15.24 -17.94 -7.34
CA GLY A 22 16.15 -17.34 -6.36
C GLY A 22 15.55 -16.14 -5.61
N ILE A 23 14.67 -15.37 -6.26
CA ILE A 23 13.95 -14.25 -5.63
C ILE A 23 12.92 -14.75 -4.59
N LEU A 24 12.37 -15.95 -4.80
CA LEU A 24 11.40 -16.57 -3.89
C LEU A 24 12.06 -17.31 -2.70
N ARG A 25 13.40 -17.43 -2.66
CA ARG A 25 14.10 -17.82 -1.43
C ARG A 25 13.96 -16.68 -0.41
N GLY A 26 13.42 -17.00 0.77
CA GLY A 26 12.88 -16.02 1.73
C GLY A 26 13.81 -14.85 2.11
N GLU A 27 15.13 -15.04 2.06
CA GLU A 27 16.11 -13.98 2.34
C GLU A 27 16.20 -12.94 1.21
N MET A 28 16.17 -13.38 -0.06
CA MET A 28 16.19 -12.49 -1.22
C MET A 28 14.83 -11.82 -1.42
N GLY A 29 13.74 -12.53 -1.13
CA GLY A 29 12.38 -11.99 -1.13
C GLY A 29 12.20 -10.87 -0.09
N LEU A 30 12.80 -11.02 1.10
CA LEU A 30 12.83 -9.96 2.11
C LEU A 30 13.61 -8.73 1.63
N ALA A 31 14.81 -8.91 1.06
CA ALA A 31 15.61 -7.80 0.55
C ALA A 31 14.90 -7.03 -0.58
N VAL A 32 14.29 -7.75 -1.53
CA VAL A 32 13.49 -7.16 -2.61
C VAL A 32 12.24 -6.47 -2.05
N GLY A 33 11.60 -7.04 -1.02
CA GLY A 33 10.46 -6.44 -0.35
C GLY A 33 10.81 -5.12 0.35
N VAL A 34 11.94 -5.07 1.07
CA VAL A 34 12.42 -3.85 1.74
C VAL A 34 12.75 -2.76 0.73
N VAL A 35 13.48 -3.09 -0.34
CA VAL A 35 13.76 -2.15 -1.44
C VAL A 35 12.45 -1.69 -2.10
N GLY A 36 11.48 -2.57 -2.28
CA GLY A 36 10.16 -2.25 -2.80
C GLY A 36 9.37 -1.27 -1.92
N ILE A 37 9.44 -1.42 -0.59
CA ILE A 37 8.83 -0.49 0.38
C ILE A 37 9.52 0.89 0.33
N ILE A 38 10.85 0.92 0.24
CA ILE A 38 11.60 2.18 0.10
C ILE A 38 11.26 2.87 -1.23
N VAL A 39 11.14 2.11 -2.32
CA VAL A 39 10.69 2.63 -3.61
C VAL A 39 9.26 3.13 -3.51
N LEU A 40 8.33 2.41 -2.88
CA LEU A 40 6.96 2.88 -2.62
C LEU A 40 6.89 4.15 -1.77
N LEU A 41 7.83 4.32 -0.83
CA LEU A 41 7.97 5.58 -0.11
C LEU A 41 8.46 6.68 -1.05
N ILE A 42 9.41 6.42 -1.95
CA ILE A 42 9.90 7.41 -2.92
C ILE A 42 8.84 7.70 -4.01
N LEU A 43 8.05 6.71 -4.40
CA LEU A 43 7.11 6.76 -5.51
C LEU A 43 5.79 7.40 -5.05
N PRO A 44 5.35 8.50 -5.68
CA PRO A 44 4.13 9.19 -5.31
C PRO A 44 2.90 8.31 -5.58
N VAL A 45 1.97 8.29 -4.63
CA VAL A 45 0.65 7.65 -4.81
C VAL A 45 -0.13 8.48 -5.85
N PRO A 46 -0.73 7.86 -6.88
CA PRO A 46 -1.42 8.61 -7.93
C PRO A 46 -2.57 9.46 -7.34
N PRO A 47 -2.70 10.74 -7.76
CA PRO A 47 -3.68 11.69 -7.23
C PRO A 47 -5.13 11.20 -7.30
N MET A 48 -5.47 10.51 -8.39
CA MET A 48 -6.80 9.95 -8.65
C MET A 48 -7.24 8.94 -7.58
N LEU A 49 -6.29 8.18 -7.00
CA LEU A 49 -6.58 7.24 -5.93
C LEU A 49 -6.79 7.99 -4.60
N LEU A 50 -6.04 9.07 -4.38
CA LEU A 50 -6.12 9.88 -3.16
C LEU A 50 -7.48 10.59 -3.05
N ASP A 51 -8.00 11.13 -4.17
CA ASP A 51 -9.33 11.73 -4.21
C ASP A 51 -10.45 10.71 -3.90
N LEU A 52 -10.41 9.53 -4.52
CA LEU A 52 -11.35 8.45 -4.21
C LEU A 52 -11.34 8.06 -2.72
N LEU A 53 -10.15 7.91 -2.12
CA LEU A 53 -10.01 7.54 -0.72
C LEU A 53 -10.50 8.66 0.22
N LEU A 54 -10.30 9.93 -0.14
CA LEU A 54 -10.84 11.09 0.58
C LEU A 54 -12.36 11.14 0.49
N ALA A 55 -12.95 10.92 -0.69
CA ALA A 55 -14.39 10.83 -0.88
C ALA A 55 -15.01 9.72 -0.01
N VAL A 56 -14.40 8.53 0.00
CA VAL A 56 -14.82 7.41 0.87
C VAL A 56 -14.75 7.78 2.36
N SER A 57 -13.73 8.53 2.79
CA SER A 57 -13.60 9.02 4.18
C SER A 57 -14.77 9.92 4.57
N LEU A 58 -15.16 10.84 3.67
CA LEU A 58 -16.27 11.75 3.90
C LEU A 58 -17.60 10.99 3.95
N THR A 59 -17.88 10.14 2.96
CA THR A 59 -19.10 9.32 2.92
C THR A 59 -19.19 8.40 4.14
N GLY A 60 -18.11 7.69 4.49
CA GLY A 60 -18.07 6.82 5.66
C GLY A 60 -18.32 7.56 6.97
N SER A 61 -17.81 8.78 7.10
CA SER A 61 -18.05 9.62 8.28
C SER A 61 -19.51 10.08 8.39
N VAL A 62 -20.15 10.40 7.27
CA VAL A 62 -21.60 10.71 7.23
C VAL A 62 -22.43 9.46 7.55
N LEU A 63 -22.03 8.28 7.07
CA LEU A 63 -22.70 7.02 7.40
C LEU A 63 -22.60 6.69 8.89
N ILE A 64 -21.43 6.90 9.50
CA ILE A 64 -21.26 6.72 10.96
C ILE A 64 -22.14 7.72 11.72
N LEU A 65 -22.21 8.98 11.27
CA LEU A 65 -23.10 9.99 11.86
C LEU A 65 -24.57 9.57 11.77
N MET A 66 -25.04 9.16 10.59
CA MET A 66 -26.41 8.65 10.40
C MET A 66 -26.68 7.45 11.30
N THR A 67 -25.75 6.50 11.34
CA THR A 67 -25.86 5.31 12.19
C THR A 67 -25.98 5.72 13.65
N ALA A 68 -25.11 6.60 14.14
CA ALA A 68 -25.09 7.12 15.52
C ALA A 68 -26.43 7.75 15.93
N VAL A 69 -27.03 8.54 15.04
CA VAL A 69 -28.33 9.20 15.26
C VAL A 69 -29.48 8.19 15.34
N LEU A 70 -29.35 7.04 14.68
CA LEU A 70 -30.37 5.99 14.61
C LEU A 70 -30.22 4.94 15.74
N ILE A 71 -29.12 4.93 16.51
CA ILE A 71 -28.88 3.93 17.57
C ILE A 71 -29.89 4.12 18.72
N LYS A 72 -30.67 3.07 19.00
CA LYS A 72 -31.62 3.02 20.15
C LYS A 72 -31.24 2.00 21.23
N LYS A 73 -30.19 1.18 21.04
CA LYS A 73 -29.82 0.09 21.97
C LYS A 73 -28.39 0.25 22.55
N PRO A 74 -28.18 0.04 23.85
CA PRO A 74 -26.87 0.12 24.52
C PRO A 74 -25.80 -0.85 23.99
N LEU A 75 -26.19 -1.95 23.35
CA LEU A 75 -25.25 -2.98 22.89
C LEU A 75 -24.37 -2.50 21.71
N GLU A 76 -24.79 -1.47 20.98
CA GLU A 76 -23.98 -0.84 19.93
C GLU A 76 -22.95 0.15 20.50
N PHE A 77 -23.08 0.56 21.78
CA PHE A 77 -22.15 1.51 22.41
C PHE A 77 -20.75 0.95 22.67
N THR A 78 -20.56 -0.38 22.72
CA THR A 78 -19.21 -0.97 22.85
C THR A 78 -18.48 -1.01 21.51
N SER A 79 -19.21 -1.23 20.42
CA SER A 79 -18.66 -1.27 19.06
C SER A 79 -18.45 0.14 18.49
N PHE A 80 -19.29 1.09 18.89
CA PHE A 80 -19.30 2.45 18.36
C PHE A 80 -17.98 3.22 18.55
N PRO A 81 -17.35 3.27 19.75
CA PRO A 81 -16.06 3.93 19.95
C PRO A 81 -14.95 3.35 19.08
N THR A 82 -14.93 2.03 18.88
CA THR A 82 -13.94 1.36 18.04
C THR A 82 -14.10 1.75 16.57
N VAL A 83 -15.34 1.78 16.06
CA VAL A 83 -15.62 2.22 14.69
C VAL A 83 -15.24 3.68 14.49
N LEU A 84 -15.55 4.55 15.45
CA LEU A 84 -15.13 5.95 15.45
C LEU A 84 -13.60 6.09 15.47
N LEU A 85 -12.91 5.34 16.32
CA LEU A 85 -11.45 5.36 16.41
C LEU A 85 -10.81 4.97 15.07
N VAL A 86 -11.26 3.87 14.46
CA VAL A 86 -10.76 3.41 13.17
C VAL A 86 -11.04 4.44 12.07
N ALA A 87 -12.23 5.00 12.00
CA ALA A 87 -12.57 6.04 11.03
C ALA A 87 -11.70 7.30 11.19
N THR A 88 -11.39 7.67 12.43
CA THR A 88 -10.53 8.83 12.73
C THR A 88 -9.07 8.55 12.34
N LEU A 89 -8.57 7.34 12.58
CA LEU A 89 -7.21 6.93 12.16
C LEU A 89 -7.08 6.86 10.64
N TYR A 90 -8.08 6.31 9.95
CA TYR A 90 -8.15 6.33 8.48
C TYR A 90 -8.08 7.75 7.94
N ARG A 91 -8.85 8.67 8.52
CA ARG A 91 -8.83 10.09 8.17
C ARG A 91 -7.45 10.70 8.41
N LEU A 92 -6.79 10.44 9.54
CA LEU A 92 -5.45 10.97 9.82
C LEU A 92 -4.42 10.49 8.78
N GLY A 93 -4.40 9.19 8.46
CA GLY A 93 -3.49 8.62 7.46
C GLY A 93 -3.66 9.23 6.07
N LEU A 94 -4.91 9.42 5.64
CA LEU A 94 -5.22 10.05 4.35
C LEU A 94 -4.78 11.51 4.26
N ASN A 95 -4.96 12.28 5.33
CA ASN A 95 -4.53 13.68 5.36
C ASN A 95 -2.99 13.80 5.37
N ILE A 96 -2.27 12.89 6.01
CA ILE A 96 -0.80 12.84 5.96
C ILE A 96 -0.32 12.44 4.56
N ALA A 97 -0.97 11.45 3.93
CA ALA A 97 -0.65 11.05 2.56
C ALA A 97 -0.90 12.19 1.56
N SER A 98 -2.03 12.89 1.69
CA SER A 98 -2.38 14.06 0.87
C SER A 98 -1.37 15.19 1.02
N THR A 99 -0.99 15.56 2.25
CA THR A 99 0.00 16.61 2.48
C THR A 99 1.38 16.23 1.95
N ARG A 100 1.80 14.96 2.08
CA ARG A 100 3.02 14.46 1.46
C ARG A 100 2.96 14.52 -0.08
N LEU A 101 1.81 14.19 -0.67
CA LEU A 101 1.59 14.28 -2.11
C LEU A 101 1.70 15.73 -2.58
N ILE A 102 0.99 16.65 -1.92
CA ILE A 102 0.94 18.08 -2.25
C ILE A 102 2.32 18.73 -2.06
N LEU A 103 2.99 18.46 -0.93
CA LEU A 103 4.30 19.03 -0.63
C LEU A 103 5.43 18.40 -1.47
N GLY A 104 5.30 17.13 -1.85
CA GLY A 104 6.22 16.47 -2.77
C GLY A 104 6.21 17.06 -4.18
N HIS A 105 5.05 17.52 -4.66
CA HIS A 105 4.90 18.21 -5.95
C HIS A 105 4.94 19.75 -5.82
N GLY A 106 5.07 20.29 -4.60
CA GLY A 106 5.06 21.72 -4.33
C GLY A 106 6.22 22.51 -4.94
N HIS A 107 7.30 21.82 -5.38
CA HIS A 107 8.44 22.45 -6.06
C HIS A 107 8.19 22.71 -7.56
N GLU A 108 7.09 22.21 -8.14
CA GLU A 108 6.71 22.40 -9.55
C GLU A 108 5.88 23.69 -9.79
N GLY A 109 5.70 24.54 -8.76
CA GLY A 109 4.96 25.81 -8.87
C GLY A 109 3.43 25.65 -8.87
N ALA A 110 2.71 26.77 -8.85
CA ALA A 110 1.25 26.84 -8.69
C ALA A 110 0.42 26.07 -9.75
N HIS A 111 1.03 25.67 -10.87
CA HIS A 111 0.41 24.85 -11.91
C HIS A 111 0.49 23.34 -11.64
N GLY A 112 1.45 22.85 -10.85
CA GLY A 112 1.56 21.43 -10.48
C GLY A 112 0.63 21.01 -9.35
N ALA A 113 0.32 21.92 -8.43
CA ALA A 113 -0.56 21.65 -7.28
C ALA A 113 -2.06 21.60 -7.64
N GLY A 114 -2.47 22.29 -8.72
CA GLY A 114 -3.87 22.32 -9.19
C GLY A 114 -4.31 21.07 -9.96
N ALA A 115 -3.37 20.21 -10.38
CA ALA A 115 -3.64 19.00 -11.17
C ALA A 115 -3.85 17.73 -10.31
N VAL A 116 -3.88 17.89 -8.98
CA VAL A 116 -3.75 16.78 -8.03
C VAL A 116 -5.11 16.35 -7.45
N ILE A 117 -6.14 17.20 -7.51
CA ILE A 117 -7.52 16.91 -7.06
C ILE A 117 -8.50 17.70 -7.95
N GLU A 118 -9.44 17.01 -8.61
CA GLU A 118 -10.60 17.56 -9.32
C GLU A 118 -11.89 16.96 -8.76
#